data_AF-A0ABD7M7B3-F1
#
_entry.id   AF-A0ABD7M7B3-F1
#
_cell.length_a   1.000
_cell.length_b   1.000
_cell.length_c   1.000
_cell.angle_alpha   90.00
_cell.angle_beta   90.00
_cell.angle_gamma   90.00
#
_symmetry.space_group_name_H-M   'P 1'
#
loop_
_entity.id
_entity.type
_entity.pdbx_description
1 polymer ?
#
loop_
_entity_poly.entity_id
_entity_poly.type
_entity_poly.pdbx_seq_one_letter_code
_entity_poly.pdbx_strand_id
1 'polypeptide(L)'
;MSPSARRPAASSRPARPRPTTAPLALPDRPGWVRLAAGAVVPGVVAAVAALAALQVFVLNPLAAAPGDRGLGRIYADLSAAGQLGVPFVLPAVILAAGLGVAAILWFLTWRREEVDPLAVLALGLASLVAASPAYFMASFGPGMALADTYGIGGGDHSPWAWPIYVVSVLALAGLVAVVVLLLRGPAGGLGAPRRRA
;
A
#
# COMPACT_ATOMS: atom_id res chain seq x y z
N MET A 1 21.32 56.96 -65.85
CA MET A 1 20.16 56.11 -65.49
C MET A 1 20.70 54.83 -64.89
N SER A 2 20.64 54.67 -63.55
CA SER A 2 21.05 53.45 -62.84
C SER A 2 19.81 52.79 -62.23
N PRO A 3 19.59 51.48 -62.40
CA PRO A 3 18.51 50.80 -61.69
C PRO A 3 19.00 50.32 -60.31
N SER A 4 18.29 50.78 -59.27
CA SER A 4 18.41 50.34 -57.88
C SER A 4 17.83 48.92 -57.72
N ALA A 5 18.64 47.99 -57.21
CA ALA A 5 18.22 46.63 -56.89
C ALA A 5 17.46 46.59 -55.55
N ARG A 6 16.17 46.20 -55.58
CA ARG A 6 15.38 45.95 -54.36
C ARG A 6 15.74 44.58 -53.79
N ARG A 7 16.17 44.53 -52.52
CA ARG A 7 16.30 43.28 -51.75
C ARG A 7 14.91 42.71 -51.42
N PRO A 8 14.71 41.37 -51.49
CA PRO A 8 13.46 40.76 -51.06
C PRO A 8 13.33 40.79 -49.52
N ALA A 9 12.13 41.11 -49.04
CA ALA A 9 11.78 41.15 -47.62
C ALA A 9 11.80 39.73 -47.02
N ALA A 10 12.51 39.57 -45.91
CA ALA A 10 12.53 38.31 -45.16
C ALA A 10 11.15 38.01 -44.59
N SER A 11 10.58 36.86 -44.96
CA SER A 11 9.33 36.33 -44.39
C SER A 11 9.53 35.99 -42.91
N SER A 12 8.92 36.77 -42.02
CA SER A 12 8.84 36.46 -40.59
C SER A 12 7.96 35.24 -40.37
N ARG A 13 8.58 34.07 -40.18
CA ARG A 13 7.86 32.89 -39.67
C ARG A 13 7.29 33.22 -38.28
N PRO A 14 6.01 32.92 -37.99
CA PRO A 14 5.49 33.06 -36.64
C PRO A 14 6.28 32.16 -35.70
N ALA A 15 6.79 32.76 -34.62
CA ALA A 15 7.54 32.04 -33.59
C ALA A 15 6.67 30.88 -33.05
N ARG A 16 7.20 29.65 -33.08
CA ARG A 16 6.54 28.52 -32.43
C ARG A 16 6.32 28.88 -30.95
N PRO A 17 5.11 28.73 -30.40
CA PRO A 17 4.89 28.92 -28.97
C PRO A 17 5.85 28.01 -28.21
N ARG A 18 6.62 28.59 -27.28
CA ARG A 18 7.52 27.83 -26.41
C ARG A 18 6.68 26.78 -25.67
N PRO A 19 7.11 25.51 -25.63
CA PRO A 19 6.43 24.51 -24.83
C PRO A 19 6.40 25.01 -23.38
N THR A 20 5.20 25.20 -22.85
CA THR A 20 4.98 25.68 -21.49
C THR A 20 5.57 24.65 -20.54
N THR A 21 6.71 24.95 -19.92
CA THR A 21 7.38 24.09 -18.92
C THR A 21 6.69 24.15 -17.55
N ALA A 22 5.44 24.62 -17.49
CA ALA A 22 4.68 24.65 -16.25
C ALA A 22 4.30 23.21 -15.87
N PRO A 23 4.62 22.74 -14.65
CA PRO A 23 4.16 21.45 -14.18
C PRO A 23 2.64 21.38 -14.32
N LEU A 24 2.13 20.25 -14.83
CA LEU A 24 0.69 19.98 -14.84
C LEU A 24 0.18 20.09 -13.41
N ALA A 25 -0.71 21.06 -13.16
CA ALA A 25 -1.34 21.23 -11.86
C ALA A 25 -2.11 19.95 -11.49
N LEU A 26 -1.92 19.45 -10.27
CA LEU A 26 -2.65 18.29 -9.78
C LEU A 26 -4.15 18.61 -9.70
N PRO A 27 -5.03 17.61 -9.91
CA PRO A 27 -6.46 17.80 -9.69
C PRO A 27 -6.74 18.19 -8.24
N ASP A 28 -7.57 19.22 -8.03
CA ASP A 28 -8.03 19.57 -6.69
C ASP A 28 -8.83 18.41 -6.09
N ARG A 29 -8.31 17.81 -5.01
CA ARG A 29 -8.96 16.73 -4.28
C ARG A 29 -9.62 17.27 -3.01
N PRO A 30 -10.79 16.74 -2.61
CA PRO A 30 -11.39 17.13 -1.34
C PRO A 30 -10.48 16.72 -0.16
N GLY A 31 -10.42 17.56 0.88
CA GLY A 31 -9.47 17.40 1.99
C GLY A 31 -9.55 16.06 2.73
N TRP A 32 -10.72 15.40 2.72
CA TRP A 32 -10.88 14.07 3.31
C TRP A 32 -10.04 12.99 2.62
N VAL A 33 -9.73 13.13 1.32
CA VAL A 33 -8.89 12.18 0.58
C VAL A 33 -7.46 12.22 1.12
N ARG A 34 -6.95 13.43 1.40
CA ARG A 34 -5.62 13.60 1.99
C ARG A 34 -5.55 13.06 3.42
N LEU A 35 -6.59 13.25 4.21
CA LEU A 35 -6.69 12.66 5.56
C LEU A 35 -6.76 11.13 5.51
N ALA A 36 -7.57 10.57 4.61
CA ALA A 36 -7.67 9.13 4.43
C ALA A 36 -6.32 8.52 3.98
N ALA A 37 -5.69 9.11 2.97
CA ALA A 37 -4.41 8.65 2.42
C ALA A 37 -3.23 8.84 3.39
N GLY A 38 -3.23 9.92 4.15
CA GLY A 38 -2.08 10.34 4.97
C GLY A 38 -2.16 9.94 6.43
N ALA A 39 -3.33 9.57 6.95
CA ALA A 39 -3.50 9.22 8.37
C ALA A 39 -4.24 7.89 8.54
N VAL A 40 -5.44 7.77 7.98
CA VAL A 40 -6.30 6.59 8.23
C VAL A 40 -5.68 5.33 7.65
N VAL A 41 -5.41 5.31 6.34
CA VAL A 41 -4.89 4.11 5.66
C VAL A 41 -3.50 3.72 6.16
N PRO A 42 -2.52 4.63 6.31
CA PRO A 42 -1.24 4.30 6.92
C PRO A 42 -1.37 3.75 8.33
N GLY A 43 -2.26 4.33 9.15
CA GLY A 43 -2.53 3.84 10.50
C GLY A 43 -3.10 2.42 10.51
N VAL A 44 -4.04 2.12 9.62
CA VAL A 44 -4.59 0.77 9.46
C VAL A 44 -3.52 -0.21 8.96
N VAL A 45 -2.67 0.18 8.00
CA VAL A 45 -1.54 -0.65 7.53
C VAL A 45 -0.60 -0.99 8.69
N ALA A 46 -0.23 0.01 9.49
CA ALA A 46 0.63 -0.20 10.65
C ALA A 46 -0.01 -1.11 11.70
N ALA A 47 -1.31 -0.93 11.98
CA ALA A 47 -2.05 -1.76 12.92
C ALA A 47 -2.16 -3.21 12.44
N VAL A 48 -2.42 -3.44 11.15
CA VAL A 48 -2.46 -4.79 10.56
C VAL A 48 -1.09 -5.44 10.61
N ALA A 49 -0.01 -4.72 10.30
CA ALA A 49 1.35 -5.25 10.39
C ALA A 49 1.73 -5.63 11.83
N ALA A 50 1.37 -4.80 12.80
CA ALA A 50 1.59 -5.08 14.22
C ALA A 50 0.77 -6.27 14.71
N LEU A 51 -0.51 -6.36 14.34
CA LEU A 51 -1.37 -7.50 14.66
C LEU A 51 -0.83 -8.79 14.03
N ALA A 52 -0.40 -8.74 12.78
CA ALA A 52 0.21 -9.87 12.08
C ALA A 52 1.48 -10.35 12.80
N ALA A 53 2.36 -9.44 13.23
CA ALA A 53 3.54 -9.79 14.03
C ALA A 53 3.16 -10.41 15.39
N LEU A 54 2.19 -9.82 16.09
CA LEU A 54 1.70 -10.36 17.35
C LEU A 54 1.09 -11.76 17.16
N GLN A 55 0.33 -11.95 16.10
CA GLN A 55 -0.27 -13.22 15.75
C GLN A 55 0.81 -14.28 15.47
N VAL A 56 1.78 -13.98 14.62
CA VAL A 56 2.85 -14.92 14.23
C VAL A 56 3.77 -15.28 15.40
N PHE A 57 4.20 -14.30 16.20
CA PHE A 57 5.23 -14.51 17.22
C PHE A 57 4.71 -14.76 18.64
N VAL A 58 3.43 -14.51 18.90
CA VAL A 58 2.89 -14.58 20.27
C VAL A 58 1.60 -15.38 20.32
N LEU A 59 0.54 -14.92 19.66
CA LEU A 59 -0.80 -15.50 19.84
C LEU A 59 -0.89 -16.90 19.24
N ASN A 60 -0.33 -17.10 18.04
CA ASN A 60 -0.36 -18.41 17.39
C ASN A 60 0.48 -19.45 18.13
N PRO A 61 1.75 -19.17 18.51
CA PRO A 61 2.52 -20.10 19.35
C PRO A 61 1.83 -20.46 20.66
N LEU A 62 1.23 -19.50 21.36
CA LEU A 62 0.50 -19.75 22.62
C LEU A 62 -0.74 -20.62 22.42
N ALA A 63 -1.46 -20.43 21.30
CA ALA A 63 -2.63 -21.24 20.98
C ALA A 63 -2.27 -22.65 20.46
N ALA A 64 -1.09 -22.80 19.85
CA ALA A 64 -0.64 -24.02 19.21
C ALA A 64 0.06 -24.99 20.19
N ALA A 65 0.86 -24.46 21.12
CA ALA A 65 1.64 -25.30 22.02
C ALA A 65 0.75 -26.06 23.02
N PRO A 66 0.99 -27.37 23.23
CA PRO A 66 0.18 -28.15 24.16
C PRO A 66 0.41 -27.73 25.63
N GLY A 67 -0.60 -27.93 26.48
CA GLY A 67 -0.44 -27.92 27.94
C GLY A 67 -0.17 -26.55 28.58
N ASP A 68 -0.80 -25.48 28.10
CA ASP A 68 -0.77 -24.12 28.69
C ASP A 68 0.65 -23.60 29.01
N ARG A 69 1.59 -23.86 28.10
CA ARG A 69 3.00 -23.46 28.25
C ARG A 69 3.17 -21.96 28.04
N GLY A 70 4.01 -21.35 28.88
CA GLY A 70 4.43 -19.96 28.68
C GLY A 70 5.30 -19.79 27.43
N LEU A 71 5.23 -18.61 26.80
CA LEU A 71 5.90 -18.29 25.54
C LEU A 71 7.42 -18.58 25.56
N GLY A 72 8.09 -18.26 26.67
CA GLY A 72 9.53 -18.53 26.82
C GLY A 72 9.89 -20.01 26.75
N ARG A 73 9.03 -20.89 27.28
CA ARG A 73 9.25 -22.34 27.17
C ARG A 73 9.06 -22.82 25.74
N ILE A 74 8.07 -22.27 25.03
CA ILE A 74 7.80 -22.60 23.63
C ILE A 74 9.01 -22.28 22.75
N TYR A 75 9.59 -21.09 22.92
CA TYR A 75 10.81 -20.71 22.19
C TYR A 75 12.03 -21.53 22.60
N ALA A 76 12.13 -21.97 23.86
CA ALA A 76 13.19 -22.89 24.28
C ALA A 76 13.07 -24.27 23.62
N ASP A 77 11.85 -24.82 23.52
CA ASP A 77 11.58 -26.09 22.85
C ASP A 77 11.87 -25.99 21.34
N LEU A 78 11.44 -24.90 20.69
CA LEU A 78 11.79 -24.60 19.29
C LEU A 78 13.30 -24.46 19.08
N SER A 79 14.02 -23.84 20.02
CA SER A 79 15.47 -23.73 19.98
C SER A 79 16.14 -25.10 20.10
N ALA A 80 15.66 -25.96 21.01
CA ALA A 80 16.18 -27.31 21.20
C ALA A 80 15.93 -28.19 19.97
N ALA A 81 14.82 -27.94 19.25
CA ALA A 81 14.50 -28.57 17.97
C ALA A 81 15.22 -27.95 16.76
N GLY A 82 16.00 -26.88 16.93
CA GLY A 82 16.74 -26.21 15.85
C GLY A 82 15.88 -25.35 14.90
N GLN A 83 14.70 -24.91 15.33
CA GLN A 83 13.68 -24.30 14.47
C GLN A 83 13.65 -22.76 14.44
N LEU A 84 14.46 -22.06 15.25
CA LEU A 84 14.39 -20.59 15.40
C LEU A 84 15.05 -19.76 14.28
N GLY A 85 15.67 -20.40 13.28
CA GLY A 85 16.45 -19.72 12.25
C GLY A 85 15.62 -19.02 11.17
N VAL A 86 15.86 -19.41 9.90
CA VAL A 86 15.15 -18.88 8.72
C VAL A 86 13.62 -18.84 8.89
N PRO A 87 12.96 -19.82 9.53
CA PRO A 87 11.52 -19.78 9.75
C PRO A 87 11.02 -18.54 10.49
N PHE A 88 11.84 -17.86 11.31
CA PHE A 88 11.44 -16.68 12.08
C PHE A 88 12.03 -15.35 11.56
N VAL A 89 13.18 -15.40 10.87
CA VAL A 89 13.81 -14.20 10.30
C VAL A 89 13.00 -13.63 9.14
N LEU A 90 12.59 -14.46 8.18
CA LEU A 90 11.86 -13.99 7.01
C LEU A 90 10.50 -13.35 7.38
N PRO A 91 9.67 -13.94 8.28
CA PRO A 91 8.47 -13.29 8.78
C PRO A 91 8.74 -11.95 9.44
N ALA A 92 9.80 -11.83 10.25
CA ALA A 92 10.13 -10.56 10.90
C ALA A 92 10.40 -9.45 9.86
N VAL A 93 11.11 -9.77 8.78
CA VAL A 93 11.39 -8.83 7.68
C VAL A 93 10.11 -8.46 6.93
N ILE A 94 9.27 -9.44 6.56
CA ILE A 94 8.01 -9.19 5.84
C ILE A 94 7.09 -8.28 6.66
N LEU A 95 6.96 -8.54 7.95
CA LEU A 95 6.06 -7.80 8.84
C LEU A 95 6.61 -6.40 9.15
N ALA A 96 7.92 -6.27 9.33
CA ALA A 96 8.58 -4.96 9.46
C ALA A 96 8.43 -4.11 8.18
N ALA A 97 8.47 -4.73 6.99
CA ALA A 97 8.23 -4.03 5.73
C ALA A 97 6.84 -3.39 5.69
N GLY A 98 5.82 -4.00 6.32
CA GLY A 98 4.49 -3.41 6.46
C GLY A 98 4.49 -2.07 7.22
N LEU A 99 5.29 -1.97 8.29
CA LEU A 99 5.49 -0.69 9.00
C LEU A 99 6.22 0.34 8.12
N GLY A 100 7.20 -0.12 7.33
CA GLY A 100 7.88 0.72 6.34
C GLY A 100 6.93 1.29 5.29
N VAL A 101 6.00 0.46 4.78
CA VAL A 101 4.96 0.90 3.84
C VAL A 101 4.07 1.97 4.49
N ALA A 102 3.63 1.78 5.73
CA ALA A 102 2.85 2.80 6.45
C ALA A 102 3.60 4.14 6.55
N ALA A 103 4.89 4.10 6.92
CA ALA A 103 5.73 5.30 7.00
C ALA A 103 5.91 5.99 5.64
N ILE A 104 6.09 5.22 4.56
CA ILE A 104 6.21 5.74 3.20
C ILE A 104 4.90 6.42 2.78
N LEU A 105 3.74 5.80 3.00
CA LEU A 105 2.44 6.38 2.63
C LEU A 105 2.18 7.70 3.37
N TRP A 106 2.48 7.73 4.67
CA TRP A 106 2.41 8.95 5.47
C TRP A 106 3.35 10.03 4.91
N PHE A 107 4.60 9.68 4.65
CA PHE A 107 5.61 10.59 4.11
C PHE A 107 5.20 11.15 2.74
N LEU A 108 4.74 10.30 1.82
CA LEU A 108 4.29 10.73 0.49
C LEU A 108 3.12 11.73 0.60
N THR A 109 2.16 11.51 1.49
CA THR A 109 0.98 12.39 1.60
C THR A 109 1.29 13.75 2.25
N TRP A 110 2.20 13.79 3.22
CA TRP A 110 2.44 14.99 4.03
C TRP A 110 3.72 15.75 3.67
N ARG A 111 4.70 15.08 3.07
CA ARG A 111 6.01 15.68 2.74
C ARG A 111 6.24 15.87 1.25
N ARG A 112 5.34 15.37 0.39
CA ARG A 112 5.44 15.51 -1.07
C ARG A 112 4.16 16.10 -1.64
N GLU A 113 4.15 17.41 -1.81
CA GLU A 113 3.00 18.14 -2.39
C GLU A 113 2.75 17.79 -3.86
N GLU A 114 3.78 17.29 -4.56
CA GLU A 114 3.74 16.85 -5.96
C GLU A 114 3.03 15.50 -6.16
N VAL A 115 2.71 14.78 -5.08
CA VAL A 115 2.09 13.45 -5.15
C VAL A 115 0.58 13.56 -4.97
N ASP A 116 -0.18 13.03 -5.93
CA ASP A 116 -1.64 12.98 -5.85
C ASP A 116 -2.10 12.12 -4.66
N PRO A 117 -2.81 12.68 -3.66
CA PRO A 117 -3.30 11.93 -2.51
C PRO A 117 -4.20 10.75 -2.89
N LEU A 118 -4.89 10.81 -4.03
CA LEU A 118 -5.71 9.68 -4.47
C LEU A 118 -4.87 8.49 -4.94
N ALA A 119 -3.71 8.75 -5.55
CA ALA A 119 -2.77 7.68 -5.90
C ALA A 119 -2.20 7.02 -4.65
N VAL A 120 -1.90 7.81 -3.61
CA VAL A 120 -1.44 7.28 -2.31
C VAL A 120 -2.55 6.48 -1.63
N LEU A 121 -3.80 6.94 -1.69
CA LEU A 121 -4.95 6.19 -1.18
C LEU A 121 -5.07 4.82 -1.88
N ALA A 122 -5.00 4.79 -3.21
CA ALA A 122 -5.06 3.56 -3.98
C ALA A 122 -3.90 2.61 -3.63
N LEU A 123 -2.68 3.13 -3.50
CA LEU A 123 -1.52 2.35 -3.08
C LEU A 123 -1.68 1.77 -1.68
N GLY A 124 -2.20 2.56 -0.73
CA GLY A 124 -2.44 2.09 0.63
C GLY A 124 -3.53 1.02 0.69
N LEU A 125 -4.62 1.16 -0.07
CA LEU A 125 -5.65 0.13 -0.19
C LEU A 125 -5.09 -1.15 -0.83
N ALA A 126 -4.31 -1.04 -1.90
CA ALA A 126 -3.61 -2.19 -2.50
C ALA A 126 -2.66 -2.88 -1.50
N SER A 127 -1.98 -2.10 -0.65
CA SER A 127 -1.12 -2.65 0.41
C SER A 127 -1.92 -3.45 1.44
N LEU A 128 -3.12 -2.98 1.81
CA LEU A 128 -4.03 -3.71 2.71
C LEU A 128 -4.61 -4.97 2.06
N VAL A 129 -4.87 -4.97 0.76
CA VAL A 129 -5.23 -6.19 0.01
C VAL A 129 -4.09 -7.21 0.08
N ALA A 130 -2.85 -6.75 -0.12
CA ALA A 130 -1.66 -7.59 -0.06
C ALA A 130 -1.32 -8.07 1.37
N ALA A 131 -1.91 -7.49 2.42
CA ALA A 131 -1.64 -7.88 3.80
C ALA A 131 -2.01 -9.35 4.10
N SER A 132 -3.13 -9.84 3.56
CA SER A 132 -3.54 -11.25 3.71
C SER A 132 -2.53 -12.25 3.14
N PRO A 133 -2.12 -12.17 1.85
CA PRO A 133 -1.11 -13.08 1.32
C PRO A 133 0.26 -12.88 1.97
N ALA A 134 0.64 -11.64 2.33
CA ALA A 134 1.88 -11.39 3.06
C ALA A 134 1.88 -12.05 4.45
N TYR A 135 0.76 -11.96 5.17
CA TYR A 135 0.57 -12.63 6.45
C TYR A 135 0.65 -14.16 6.30
N PHE A 136 -0.03 -14.75 5.31
CA PHE A 136 0.02 -16.18 5.04
C PHE A 136 1.47 -16.66 4.79
N MET A 137 2.22 -15.94 3.97
CA MET A 137 3.64 -16.26 3.72
C MET A 137 4.50 -16.11 4.97
N ALA A 138 4.22 -15.10 5.80
CA ALA A 138 4.94 -14.86 7.05
C ALA A 138 4.58 -15.88 8.15
N SER A 139 3.35 -16.40 8.20
CA SER A 139 2.95 -17.38 9.22
C SER A 139 3.39 -18.80 8.89
N PHE A 140 3.65 -19.10 7.61
CA PHE A 140 3.96 -20.45 7.15
C PHE A 140 5.19 -21.07 7.82
N GLY A 141 6.33 -20.36 7.84
CA GLY A 141 7.57 -20.85 8.45
C GLY A 141 7.40 -21.16 9.94
N PRO A 142 6.95 -20.19 10.76
CA PRO A 142 6.70 -20.40 12.19
C PRO A 142 5.64 -21.48 12.46
N GLY A 143 4.60 -21.56 11.63
CA GLY A 143 3.57 -22.61 11.73
C GLY A 143 4.15 -24.02 11.52
N MET A 144 4.97 -24.21 10.48
CA MET A 144 5.66 -25.48 10.25
C MET A 144 6.67 -25.82 11.36
N ALA A 145 7.41 -24.82 11.86
CA ALA A 145 8.32 -25.00 12.98
C ALA A 145 7.60 -25.52 14.25
N LEU A 146 6.40 -24.99 14.54
CA LEU A 146 5.56 -25.47 15.64
C LEU A 146 5.03 -26.88 15.36
N ALA A 147 4.59 -27.16 14.13
CA ALA A 147 4.14 -28.48 13.72
C ALA A 147 5.21 -29.55 13.91
N ASP A 148 6.43 -29.29 13.45
CA ASP A 148 7.56 -30.21 13.56
C ASP A 148 8.00 -30.42 15.02
N THR A 149 7.86 -29.39 15.86
CA THR A 149 8.27 -29.45 17.28
C THR A 149 7.24 -30.19 18.13
N TYR A 150 5.94 -30.01 17.88
CA TYR A 150 4.87 -30.52 18.75
C TYR A 150 4.01 -31.62 18.12
N GLY A 151 4.23 -31.97 16.85
CA GLY A 151 3.42 -32.96 16.13
C GLY A 151 1.99 -32.49 15.86
N ILE A 152 1.80 -31.19 15.64
CA ILE A 152 0.49 -30.54 15.39
C ILE A 152 0.36 -30.10 13.92
N GLY A 153 -0.80 -29.56 13.53
CA GLY A 153 -0.96 -28.96 12.20
C GLY A 153 -0.13 -27.68 12.06
N GLY A 154 0.32 -27.33 10.85
CA GLY A 154 1.11 -26.10 10.60
C GLY A 154 0.28 -24.82 10.41
N GLY A 155 -1.05 -24.90 10.56
CA GLY A 155 -1.96 -23.79 10.35
C GLY A 155 -2.06 -22.83 11.52
N ASP A 156 -2.89 -21.81 11.36
CA ASP A 156 -3.25 -20.91 12.46
C ASP A 156 -4.16 -21.61 13.46
N HIS A 157 -3.77 -21.55 14.73
CA HIS A 157 -4.53 -22.04 15.88
C HIS A 157 -5.25 -20.88 16.61
N SER A 158 -4.72 -19.65 16.49
CA SER A 158 -5.34 -18.45 17.07
C SER A 158 -6.34 -17.80 16.10
N PRO A 159 -7.55 -17.40 16.56
CA PRO A 159 -8.56 -16.76 15.72
C PRO A 159 -8.20 -15.32 15.31
N TRP A 160 -7.15 -14.73 15.87
CA TRP A 160 -6.76 -13.33 15.64
C TRP A 160 -6.16 -13.06 14.25
N ALA A 161 -6.05 -14.08 13.39
CA ALA A 161 -5.80 -13.89 11.96
C ALA A 161 -7.03 -13.30 11.23
N TRP A 162 -8.25 -13.56 11.71
CA TRP A 162 -9.50 -13.14 11.05
C TRP A 162 -9.59 -11.64 10.74
N PRO A 163 -9.25 -10.72 11.66
CA PRO A 163 -9.26 -9.29 11.37
C PRO A 163 -8.38 -8.90 10.17
N ILE A 164 -7.25 -9.57 9.95
CA ILE A 164 -6.35 -9.30 8.81
C ILE A 164 -7.09 -9.61 7.50
N TYR A 165 -7.71 -10.79 7.42
CA TYR A 165 -8.48 -11.21 6.26
C TYR A 165 -9.68 -10.30 5.98
N VAL A 166 -10.43 -9.92 7.02
CA VAL A 166 -11.57 -9.00 6.89
C VAL A 166 -11.13 -7.64 6.36
N VAL A 167 -10.05 -7.07 6.91
CA VAL A 167 -9.51 -5.79 6.44
C VAL A 167 -9.04 -5.88 4.99
N SER A 168 -8.38 -6.96 4.59
CA SER A 168 -7.95 -7.16 3.19
C SER A 168 -9.13 -7.22 2.22
N VAL A 169 -10.23 -7.90 2.58
CA VAL A 169 -11.45 -7.96 1.75
C VAL A 169 -12.13 -6.59 1.66
N LEU A 170 -12.26 -5.87 2.77
CA LEU A 170 -12.81 -4.51 2.76
C LEU A 170 -11.95 -3.55 1.96
N ALA A 171 -10.63 -3.66 2.07
CA ALA A 171 -9.69 -2.87 1.27
C ALA A 171 -9.80 -3.17 -0.22
N LEU A 172 -10.05 -4.42 -0.61
CA LEU A 172 -10.28 -4.80 -2.00
C LEU A 172 -11.55 -4.14 -2.55
N ALA A 173 -12.64 -4.18 -1.80
CA ALA A 173 -13.88 -3.50 -2.18
C ALA A 173 -13.66 -1.98 -2.31
N GLY A 174 -12.94 -1.37 -1.36
CA GLY A 174 -12.57 0.04 -1.42
C GLY A 174 -11.69 0.39 -2.62
N LEU A 175 -10.71 -0.45 -2.94
CA LEU A 175 -9.82 -0.26 -4.09
C LEU A 175 -10.60 -0.31 -5.41
N VAL A 176 -11.47 -1.30 -5.57
CA VAL A 176 -12.36 -1.41 -6.74
C VAL A 176 -13.23 -0.16 -6.87
N ALA A 177 -13.81 0.34 -5.77
CA ALA A 177 -14.59 1.57 -5.79
C ALA A 177 -13.77 2.79 -6.25
N VAL A 178 -12.55 2.95 -5.74
CA VAL A 178 -11.64 4.04 -6.15
C VAL A 178 -11.29 3.94 -7.64
N VAL A 179 -10.95 2.74 -8.13
CA VAL A 179 -10.63 2.52 -9.54
C VAL A 179 -11.83 2.83 -10.43
N VAL A 180 -13.02 2.37 -10.07
CA VAL A 180 -14.26 2.66 -10.82
C VAL A 180 -14.54 4.17 -10.86
N LEU A 181 -14.36 4.88 -9.75
CA LEU A 181 -14.52 6.34 -9.71
C LEU A 181 -13.50 7.06 -10.59
N LEU A 182 -12.26 6.60 -10.60
CA LEU A 182 -11.20 7.13 -11.47
C LEU A 182 -11.52 6.94 -12.96
N LEU A 183 -12.00 5.76 -13.34
CA LEU A 183 -12.37 5.43 -14.71
C LEU A 183 -13.64 6.18 -15.18
N ARG A 184 -14.51 6.59 -14.25
CA ARG A 184 -15.72 7.39 -14.53
C ARG A 184 -15.46 8.90 -14.65
N GLY A 185 -14.19 9.34 -14.66
CA GLY A 185 -13.77 10.73 -14.92
C GLY A 185 -14.24 11.27 -16.29
N PRO A 186 -14.18 12.60 -16.52
CA PRO A 186 -15.19 13.47 -17.16
C PRO A 186 -15.52 13.21 -18.65
N ALA A 187 -15.88 11.99 -19.02
CA ALA A 187 -16.48 11.65 -20.32
C ALA A 187 -18.02 11.78 -20.32
N GLY A 188 -18.64 12.11 -19.18
CA GLY A 188 -20.10 12.32 -19.05
C GLY A 188 -20.57 13.77 -19.29
N GLY A 189 -19.66 14.70 -19.61
CA GLY A 189 -19.95 16.12 -19.83
C GLY A 189 -20.24 16.50 -21.28
N LEU A 190 -20.69 15.57 -22.12
CA LEU A 190 -21.19 15.90 -23.46
C LEU A 190 -22.59 16.54 -23.33
N GLY A 191 -22.64 17.87 -23.18
CA GLY A 191 -23.89 18.61 -23.40
C GLY A 191 -24.15 19.81 -22.51
N ALA A 192 -23.21 20.74 -22.37
CA ALA A 192 -23.59 22.11 -22.01
C ALA A 192 -23.46 22.98 -23.27
N PRO A 193 -24.58 23.44 -23.89
CA PRO A 193 -24.50 24.37 -24.99
C PRO A 193 -23.94 25.69 -24.49
N ARG A 194 -22.80 26.11 -25.08
CA ARG A 194 -22.32 27.49 -24.96
C ARG A 194 -23.42 28.42 -25.45
N ARG A 195 -24.14 29.08 -24.53
CA ARG A 195 -24.83 30.33 -24.86
C ARG A 195 -23.74 31.36 -25.17
N ARG A 196 -23.60 31.68 -26.45
CA ARG A 196 -22.96 32.93 -26.86
C ARG A 196 -23.90 34.06 -26.44
N ALA A 197 -23.38 34.98 -25.64
CA ALA A 197 -23.86 36.36 -25.58
C ALA A 197 -22.79 37.21 -26.26
#